data_AF-A0A0S7WM07-F1
#
_entry.id   AF-A0A0S7WM07-F1
#
_cell.length_a   1.000
_cell.length_b   1.000
_cell.length_c   1.000
_cell.angle_alpha   90.00
_cell.angle_beta   90.00
_cell.angle_gamma   90.00
#
_symmetry.space_group_name_H-M   'P 1'
#
loop_
_entity.id
_entity.type
_entity.pdbx_description
1 polymer ?
#
loop_
_entity_poly.entity_id
_entity_poly.type
_entity_poly.pdbx_seq_one_letter_code
_entity_poly.pdbx_strand_id
1 'polypeptide(L)' 'MEETEKTARLKKLVDFVSEQLTSGVIPKSTALKLVEAAREKAERIVPEDMELYDLIYGNRFKRLIEQFILE' A
#
# COMPACT_ATOMS: atom_id res chain seq x y z
N MET A 1 13.48 -13.54 -9.01
CA MET A 1 12.03 -13.70 -8.85
C MET A 1 11.41 -13.64 -10.21
N GLU A 2 10.58 -14.61 -10.56
CA GLU A 2 9.76 -14.52 -11.77
C GLU A 2 8.71 -13.42 -11.61
N GLU A 3 8.26 -12.85 -12.72
CA GLU A 3 7.32 -11.72 -12.76
C GLU A 3 5.97 -12.06 -12.10
N THR A 4 5.55 -13.32 -12.21
CA THR A 4 4.38 -13.88 -11.50
C THR A 4 4.57 -13.82 -9.98
N GLU A 5 5.77 -14.09 -9.48
CA GLU A 5 6.08 -14.06 -8.05
C GLU A 5 6.12 -12.62 -7.52
N LYS A 6 6.72 -11.69 -8.27
CA LYS A 6 6.69 -10.24 -7.98
C LYS A 6 5.26 -9.75 -7.83
N THR A 7 4.41 -10.07 -8.82
CA THR A 7 3.00 -9.66 -8.85
C THR A 7 2.23 -10.25 -7.66
N ALA A 8 2.42 -11.54 -7.36
CA ALA A 8 1.76 -12.18 -6.23
C ALA A 8 2.16 -11.57 -4.87
N ARG A 9 3.44 -11.24 -4.69
CA ARG A 9 3.94 -10.57 -3.48
C ARG A 9 3.39 -9.14 -3.36
N LEU A 10 3.39 -8.39 -4.46
CA LEU A 10 2.85 -7.03 -4.50
C LEU A 10 1.36 -7.02 -4.17
N LYS A 11 0.59 -7.96 -4.75
CA LYS A 11 -0.83 -8.12 -4.46
C LYS A 11 -1.08 -8.36 -2.97
N LYS A 12 -0.39 -9.33 -2.36
CA LYS A 12 -0.52 -9.62 -0.92
C LYS A 12 -0.22 -8.40 -0.06
N LEU A 13 0.82 -7.63 -0.42
CA LEU A 13 1.19 -6.41 0.28
C LEU A 13 0.07 -5.37 0.21
N VAL A 14 -0.46 -5.10 -0.98
CA VAL A 14 -1.51 -4.10 -1.19
C VAL A 14 -2.81 -4.52 -0.52
N ASP A 15 -3.19 -5.80 -0.61
CA ASP A 15 -4.42 -6.33 -0.01
C ASP A 15 -4.36 -6.19 1.52
N PHE A 16 -3.22 -6.55 2.13
CA PHE A 16 -3.00 -6.35 3.57
C PHE A 16 -3.13 -4.89 4.00
N VAL A 17 -2.45 -3.97 3.30
CA VAL A 17 -2.51 -2.54 3.65
C VAL A 17 -3.94 -2.02 3.49
N SER A 18 -4.63 -2.41 2.42
CA SER A 18 -6.02 -2.02 2.17
C SER A 18 -6.93 -2.47 3.31
N GLU A 19 -6.79 -3.72 3.75
CA GLU A 19 -7.57 -4.27 4.86
C GLU A 19 -7.35 -3.47 6.16
N GLN A 20 -6.08 -3.19 6.50
CA GLN A 20 -5.75 -2.41 7.69
C GLN A 20 -6.35 -1.00 7.65
N LEU A 21 -6.27 -0.32 6.50
CA LEU A 21 -6.87 1.02 6.32
C LEU A 21 -8.39 0.97 6.42
N THR A 22 -9.03 -0.03 5.80
CA THR A 22 -10.50 -0.16 5.82
C THR A 22 -11.06 -0.57 7.19
N SER A 23 -10.23 -1.13 8.08
CA SER A 23 -10.67 -1.49 9.43
C SER A 23 -11.13 -0.26 10.24
N GLY A 24 -10.60 0.93 9.95
CA GLY A 24 -10.91 2.16 10.67
C GLY A 24 -10.40 2.21 12.11
N VAL A 25 -9.66 1.19 12.56
CA VAL A 25 -9.24 1.05 13.97
C VAL A 25 -7.90 1.75 14.24
N ILE A 26 -7.08 1.95 13.21
CA ILE A 26 -5.73 2.50 13.37
C ILE A 26 -5.74 4.04 13.29
N PRO A 27 -4.92 4.74 14.12
CA PRO A 27 -4.75 6.19 13.99
C PRO A 27 -4.16 6.60 12.64
N LYS A 28 -4.46 7.85 12.21
CA LYS A 28 -3.93 8.45 10.97
C LYS A 28 -2.41 8.36 10.86
N SER A 29 -1.69 8.61 11.95
CA SER A 29 -0.22 8.50 11.98
C SER A 29 0.27 7.08 11.71
N THR A 30 -0.43 6.06 12.22
CA THR A 30 -0.14 4.65 11.95
C THR A 30 -0.48 4.27 10.52
N ALA A 31 -1.61 4.75 10.00
CA ALA A 31 -2.01 4.54 8.61
C ALA A 31 -0.98 5.09 7.61
N LEU A 32 -0.47 6.31 7.85
CA LEU A 32 0.57 6.92 7.01
C LEU A 32 1.88 6.11 7.03
N LYS A 33 2.35 5.71 8.22
CA LYS A 33 3.54 4.85 8.36
C LYS A 33 3.37 3.50 7.67
N LEU A 34 2.16 2.93 7.70
CA LEU A 34 1.85 1.67 7.04
C LEU A 34 1.97 1.80 5.51
N VAL A 35 1.44 2.90 4.94
CA VAL A 35 1.54 3.19 3.50
C VAL A 35 2.99 3.44 3.09
N GLU A 36 3.76 4.19 3.88
CA GLU A 36 5.18 4.42 3.64
C GLU A 36 5.97 3.09 3.65
N ALA A 37 5.76 2.25 4.67
CA ALA A 37 6.39 0.94 4.76
C ALA A 37 5.97 0.01 3.61
N ALA A 38 4.74 0.14 3.10
CA ALA A 38 4.29 -0.60 1.92
C ALA A 38 5.03 -0.14 0.66
N ARG A 39 5.22 1.17 0.49
CA ARG A 39 5.98 1.74 -0.62
C ARG A 39 7.43 1.26 -0.62
N GLU A 40 8.13 1.31 0.52
CA GLU A 40 9.50 0.79 0.64
C GLU A 40 9.61 -0.71 0.31
N LYS A 41 8.60 -1.50 0.70
CA LYS A 41 8.55 -2.93 0.37
C LYS A 41 8.28 -3.14 -1.11
N ALA A 42 7.40 -2.34 -1.72
CA ALA A 42 7.12 -2.41 -3.15
C ALA A 42 8.37 -2.10 -3.97
N GLU A 43 9.16 -1.10 -3.58
CA GLU A 43 10.42 -0.73 -4.24
C GLU A 43 11.42 -1.89 -4.26
N ARG A 44 11.42 -2.75 -3.24
CA ARG A 44 12.26 -3.96 -3.22
C ARG A 44 11.72 -5.10 -4.11
N ILE A 45 10.43 -5.08 -4.45
CA ILE A 45 9.76 -6.12 -5.26
C ILE A 45 9.77 -5.74 -6.74
N VAL A 46 9.43 -4.48 -7.05
CA VAL A 46 9.26 -3.92 -8.40
C VAL A 46 9.91 -2.52 -8.49
N PRO A 47 11.24 -2.40 -8.33
CA PRO A 47 11.91 -1.09 -8.39
C PRO A 47 11.69 -0.36 -9.72
N GLU A 48 11.58 -1.10 -10.82
CA GLU A 48 11.33 -0.58 -12.18
C GLU A 48 9.93 0.01 -12.38
N ASP A 49 8.93 -0.39 -11.58
CA ASP A 49 7.51 -0.01 -11.76
C ASP A 49 7.01 0.95 -10.68
N MET A 50 7.90 1.62 -9.94
CA MET A 50 7.52 2.44 -8.79
C MET A 50 6.64 3.64 -9.15
N GLU A 51 6.83 4.24 -10.33
CA GLU A 51 5.95 5.30 -10.82
C GLU A 51 4.51 4.80 -11.02
N LEU A 52 4.37 3.60 -11.60
CA LEU A 52 3.07 2.95 -11.79
C LEU A 52 2.45 2.53 -10.46
N TYR A 53 3.27 2.02 -9.53
CA TYR A 53 2.85 1.70 -8.17
C TYR A 53 2.28 2.93 -7.46
N ASP A 54 3.00 4.05 -7.45
CA ASP A 54 2.59 5.29 -6.80
C ASP A 54 1.29 5.84 -7.43
N LEU A 55 1.18 5.75 -8.77
CA LEU A 55 -0.01 6.16 -9.51
C LEU A 55 -1.26 5.34 -9.14
N ILE A 56 -1.14 4.02 -9.05
CA ILE A 56 -2.29 3.14 -8.78
C ILE A 56 -2.56 3.06 -7.27
N TYR A 57 -1.56 2.64 -6.50
CA TYR A 57 -1.73 2.29 -5.10
C TYR A 57 -1.55 3.48 -4.16
N GLY A 58 -0.67 4.44 -4.47
CA GLY A 58 -0.55 5.66 -3.69
C GLY A 58 -1.88 6.43 -3.64
N ASN A 59 -2.50 6.64 -4.81
CA ASN A 59 -3.83 7.27 -4.90
C ASN A 59 -4.92 6.45 -4.19
N ARG A 60 -4.89 5.11 -4.31
CA ARG A 60 -5.85 4.23 -3.63
C ARG A 60 -5.73 4.35 -2.11
N PHE A 61 -4.52 4.26 -1.56
CA PHE A 61 -4.31 4.35 -0.12
C PHE A 61 -4.68 5.72 0.43
N LYS A 62 -4.38 6.81 -0.29
CA LYS A 62 -4.82 8.15 0.08
C LYS A 62 -6.34 8.21 0.26
N ARG A 63 -7.11 7.69 -0.72
CA ARG A 63 -8.57 7.63 -0.63
C ARG A 63 -9.07 6.77 0.53
N LEU A 64 -8.43 5.62 0.79
CA LEU A 64 -8.82 4.77 1.91
C LEU A 64 -8.58 5.45 3.26
N ILE A 65 -7.47 6.19 3.41
CA ILE A 65 -7.21 6.99 4.61
C ILE A 65 -8.30 8.05 4.77
N GLU A 66 -8.59 8.82 3.72
CA GLU A 66 -9.63 9.86 3.76
C GLU A 66 -11.03 9.31 4.09
N GLN A 67 -11.33 8.09 3.64
CA GLN A 67 -12.64 7.48 3.81
C GLN A 67 -12.84 6.79 5.17
N PHE A 68 -11.80 6.11 5.68
CA PHE A 68 -11.95 5.19 6.81
C PHE A 68 -11.19 5.63 8.06
N ILE A 69 -10.22 6.54 7.95
CA ILE A 69 -9.40 6.98 9.08
C ILE A 69 -9.78 8.41 9.45
N LEU A 70 -10.49 8.55 10.58
CA LEU A 70 -10.80 9.86 11.17
C LEU A 70 -9.57 10.43 11.89
N GLU A 71 -9.53 11.75 12.05
CA GLU A 71 -8.43 12.47 12.73
C GLU A 71 -8.24 12.06 14.19
#